data_AF-A0A8T4B5H1-F1
#
_entry.id   AF-A0A8T4B5H1-F1
#
_cell.length_a   1.000
_cell.length_b   1.000
_cell.length_c   1.000
_cell.angle_alpha   90.00
_cell.angle_beta   90.00
_cell.angle_gamma   90.00
#
_symmetry.space_group_name_H-M   'P 1'
#
loop_
_entity.id
_entity.type
_entity.pdbx_description
1 polymer ?
#
loop_
_entity_poly.entity_id
_entity_poly.type
_entity_poly.pdbx_seq_one_letter_code
_entity_poly.pdbx_strand_id
1 'polypeptide(L)'
;MLMTAALLLSVTFLPGYALCRVLDASADKLRKFALAPALGLLLVYGLSGLVLLSGLWTWGLMCALLLLINTLAVSQLRTRKKMAQTLTSWQKLERAMHGEVYGTPEEAISEEVAAQRWLQNQRNPWRLALASTVILSCFTLPLLMDSPFGVDWIGFSTLTHQISSVGDLSLSGTNTGFWTYPPGFP
;
A
#
# COMPACT_ATOMS: atom_id res chain seq x y z
N MET A 1 -2.35 15.72 13.55
CA MET A 1 -1.65 14.52 13.02
C MET A 1 -2.59 13.33 12.80
N LEU A 2 -3.37 12.89 13.79
CA LEU A 2 -4.27 11.73 13.62
C LEU A 2 -5.40 11.99 12.61
N MET A 3 -6.01 13.19 12.65
CA MET A 3 -7.07 13.56 11.70
C MET A 3 -6.57 13.64 10.25
N THR A 4 -5.36 14.17 10.04
CA THR A 4 -4.74 14.22 8.71
C THR A 4 -4.38 12.83 8.20
N ALA A 5 -3.89 11.94 9.08
CA ALA A 5 -3.64 10.54 8.73
C ALA A 5 -4.94 9.81 8.38
N ALA A 6 -6.01 9.99 9.16
CA ALA A 6 -7.31 9.41 8.89
C ALA A 6 -7.89 9.88 7.55
N LEU A 7 -7.78 11.18 7.26
CA LEU A 7 -8.22 11.74 5.97
C LEU A 7 -7.42 11.14 4.81
N LEU A 8 -6.09 11.09 4.93
CA LEU A 8 -5.22 10.45 3.93
C LEU A 8 -5.63 9.00 3.68
N LEU A 9 -5.75 8.20 4.74
CA LEU A 9 -6.16 6.80 4.64
C LEU A 9 -7.55 6.66 4.00
N SER A 10 -8.50 7.54 4.32
CA SER A 10 -9.84 7.49 3.72
C SER A 10 -9.84 7.71 2.21
N VAL A 11 -9.04 8.68 1.73
CA VAL A 11 -8.93 9.03 0.30
C VAL A 11 -8.14 7.98 -0.48
N THR A 12 -7.21 7.28 0.17
CA THR A 12 -6.36 6.27 -0.50
C THR A 12 -6.89 4.84 -0.36
N PHE A 13 -7.86 4.60 0.53
CA PHE A 13 -8.38 3.25 0.77
C PHE A 13 -8.96 2.59 -0.49
N LEU A 14 -9.81 3.32 -1.20
CA LEU A 14 -10.54 2.82 -2.37
C LEU A 14 -9.59 2.44 -3.53
N PRO A 15 -8.62 3.28 -3.94
CA PRO A 15 -7.62 2.88 -4.93
C PRO A 15 -6.71 1.76 -4.42
N GLY A 16 -6.36 1.73 -3.14
CA GLY A 16 -5.60 0.61 -2.56
C GLY A 16 -6.36 -0.72 -2.64
N TYR A 17 -7.67 -0.70 -2.37
CA TYR A 17 -8.53 -1.89 -2.49
C TYR A 17 -8.69 -2.35 -3.94
N ALA A 18 -8.85 -1.41 -4.88
CA ALA A 18 -8.90 -1.72 -6.31
C ALA A 18 -7.56 -2.31 -6.80
N LEU A 19 -6.43 -1.73 -6.38
CA LEU A 19 -5.09 -2.23 -6.71
C LEU A 19 -4.85 -3.64 -6.13
N CYS A 20 -5.32 -3.91 -4.91
CA CYS A 20 -5.22 -5.25 -4.31
C CYS A 20 -5.94 -6.32 -5.16
N ARG A 21 -7.09 -6.01 -5.76
CA ARG A 21 -7.76 -6.95 -6.69
C ARG A 21 -6.95 -7.26 -7.95
N VAL A 22 -6.07 -6.35 -8.37
CA VAL A 22 -5.23 -6.55 -9.56
C VAL A 22 -3.95 -7.29 -9.22
N LEU A 23 -3.31 -6.94 -8.10
CA LEU A 23 -2.05 -7.55 -7.67
C LEU A 23 -2.23 -8.91 -7.00
N ASP A 24 -3.38 -9.12 -6.37
CA ASP A 24 -3.64 -10.27 -5.50
C ASP A 24 -5.07 -10.78 -5.68
N ALA A 25 -5.29 -11.54 -6.75
CA ALA A 25 -6.62 -12.09 -7.03
C ALA A 25 -7.01 -13.23 -6.08
N SER A 26 -6.05 -13.93 -5.44
CA SER A 26 -6.34 -14.97 -4.46
C SER A 26 -6.70 -14.40 -3.07
N ALA A 27 -6.43 -13.13 -2.82
CA ALA A 27 -6.80 -12.48 -1.57
C ALA A 27 -8.30 -12.50 -1.31
N ASP A 28 -8.66 -12.96 -0.11
CA ASP A 28 -10.01 -12.88 0.41
C ASP A 28 -10.33 -11.46 0.93
N LYS A 29 -11.57 -11.25 1.38
CA LYS A 29 -12.04 -9.93 1.83
C LYS A 29 -11.20 -9.35 2.98
N LEU A 30 -10.77 -10.18 3.93
CA LEU A 30 -10.00 -9.70 5.08
C LEU A 30 -8.61 -9.25 4.65
N ARG A 31 -7.92 -10.06 3.83
CA ARG A 31 -6.60 -9.72 3.28
C ARG A 31 -6.66 -8.46 2.41
N LYS A 32 -7.70 -8.33 1.56
CA LYS A 32 -7.94 -7.12 0.75
C LYS A 32 -8.13 -5.88 1.63
N PHE A 33 -8.91 -6.00 2.72
CA PHE A 33 -9.14 -4.89 3.64
C PHE A 33 -7.88 -4.50 4.42
N ALA A 34 -7.06 -5.47 4.83
CA ALA A 34 -5.82 -5.24 5.55
C ALA A 34 -4.73 -4.60 4.67
N LEU A 35 -4.66 -4.98 3.39
CA LEU A 35 -3.64 -4.45 2.45
C LEU A 35 -4.03 -3.11 1.82
N ALA A 36 -5.32 -2.80 1.71
CA ALA A 36 -5.81 -1.60 1.04
C ALA A 36 -5.19 -0.28 1.57
N PRO A 37 -5.07 -0.03 2.88
CA PRO A 37 -4.44 1.18 3.41
C PRO A 37 -3.00 1.37 2.91
N ALA A 38 -2.18 0.31 2.97
CA ALA A 38 -0.77 0.37 2.61
C ALA A 38 -0.58 0.56 1.09
N LEU A 39 -1.33 -0.20 0.28
CA LEU A 39 -1.30 -0.10 -1.18
C LEU A 39 -1.80 1.26 -1.68
N GLY A 40 -2.83 1.81 -1.03
CA GLY A 40 -3.34 3.14 -1.33
C GLY A 40 -2.31 4.23 -1.08
N LEU A 41 -1.65 4.20 0.08
CA LEU A 41 -0.58 5.14 0.41
C LEU A 41 0.61 5.00 -0.54
N LEU A 42 1.04 3.76 -0.84
CA LEU A 42 2.12 3.50 -1.79
C LEU A 42 1.83 4.13 -3.15
N LEU A 43 0.61 3.95 -3.68
CA LEU A 43 0.22 4.48 -4.98
C LEU A 43 0.20 6.01 -4.98
N VAL A 44 -0.36 6.64 -3.93
CA VAL A 44 -0.44 8.10 -3.85
C VAL A 44 0.92 8.74 -3.60
N TYR A 45 1.74 8.19 -2.71
CA TYR A 45 3.09 8.71 -2.48
C TYR A 45 4.00 8.48 -3.69
N GLY A 46 3.90 7.33 -4.36
CA GLY A 46 4.61 7.07 -5.61
C GLY A 46 4.24 8.07 -6.70
N LEU A 47 2.94 8.32 -6.89
CA LEU A 47 2.47 9.33 -7.83
C LEU A 47 2.96 10.74 -7.47
N SER A 48 2.85 11.11 -6.20
CA SER A 48 3.33 12.42 -5.72
C SER A 48 4.82 12.60 -5.97
N GLY A 49 5.63 11.57 -5.72
CA GLY A 49 7.06 11.58 -5.99
C GLY A 49 7.37 11.74 -7.48
N LEU A 50 6.66 11.03 -8.36
CA LEU A 50 6.85 11.16 -9.81
C LEU A 50 6.47 12.56 -10.33
N VAL A 51 5.36 13.12 -9.84
CA VAL A 51 4.91 14.47 -10.20
C VAL A 51 5.90 15.53 -9.71
N LEU A 52 6.49 15.31 -8.54
CA LEU A 52 7.53 16.16 -7.98
C LEU A 52 8.83 16.10 -8.81
N LEU A 53 9.33 14.91 -9.10
CA LEU A 53 10.56 14.71 -9.87
C LEU A 53 10.45 15.17 -11.33
N SER A 54 9.24 15.23 -11.89
CA SER A 54 8.98 15.78 -13.22
C SER A 54 8.90 17.31 -13.25
N GLY A 55 8.98 17.99 -12.09
CA GLY A 55 8.87 19.45 -12.00
C GLY A 55 7.45 19.98 -12.26
N LEU A 56 6.45 19.12 -12.29
CA LEU A 56 5.05 19.46 -12.59
C LEU A 56 4.19 19.62 -11.33
N TRP A 57 4.80 19.49 -10.15
CA TRP A 57 4.07 19.48 -8.90
C TRP A 57 3.35 20.81 -8.65
N THR A 58 2.03 20.70 -8.56
CA THR A 58 1.15 21.77 -8.13
C THR A 58 0.03 21.15 -7.31
N TRP A 59 -0.52 21.94 -6.38
CA TRP A 59 -1.66 21.50 -5.58
C TRP A 59 -2.84 21.07 -6.46
N GLY A 60 -3.14 21.86 -7.51
CA GLY A 60 -4.22 21.57 -8.45
C GLY A 60 -4.03 20.26 -9.21
N LEU A 61 -2.82 20.00 -9.73
CA LEU A 61 -2.52 18.74 -10.43
C LEU A 61 -2.66 17.54 -9.49
N MET A 62 -2.13 17.63 -8.27
CA MET A 62 -2.24 16.53 -7.30
C MET A 62 -3.69 16.24 -6.92
N CYS A 63 -4.52 17.26 -6.70
CA CYS A 63 -5.95 17.08 -6.45
C CYS A 63 -6.65 16.41 -7.66
N ALA A 64 -6.36 16.86 -8.88
CA ALA A 64 -6.93 16.27 -10.09
C ALA A 64 -6.53 14.79 -10.25
N LEU A 65 -5.27 14.45 -10.00
CA LEU A 65 -4.77 13.08 -10.08
C LEU A 65 -5.39 12.17 -9.00
N LEU A 66 -5.56 12.66 -7.76
CA LEU A 66 -6.23 11.92 -6.69
C LEU A 66 -7.71 11.63 -7.04
N LEU A 67 -8.41 12.61 -7.61
CA LEU A 67 -9.78 12.42 -8.11
C LEU A 67 -9.83 11.41 -9.26
N LEU A 68 -8.89 11.50 -10.21
CA LEU A 68 -8.78 10.58 -11.32
C LEU A 68 -8.54 9.14 -10.85
N ILE A 69 -7.61 8.93 -9.92
CA ILE A 69 -7.33 7.60 -9.37
C ILE A 69 -8.54 7.03 -8.63
N ASN A 70 -9.23 7.85 -7.84
CA ASN A 70 -10.43 7.40 -7.13
C ASN A 70 -11.58 7.05 -8.11
N THR A 71 -11.78 7.84 -9.16
CA THR A 71 -12.81 7.57 -10.18
C THR A 71 -12.49 6.30 -10.98
N LEU A 72 -11.22 6.09 -11.36
CA LEU A 72 -10.75 4.84 -11.97
C LEU A 72 -10.94 3.63 -11.05
N ALA A 73 -10.61 3.77 -9.77
CA ALA A 73 -10.80 2.71 -8.78
C ALA A 73 -12.29 2.34 -8.63
N VAL A 74 -13.19 3.33 -8.55
CA VAL A 74 -14.64 3.10 -8.54
C VAL A 74 -15.11 2.40 -9.82
N SER A 75 -14.64 2.85 -10.99
CA SER A 75 -14.97 2.25 -12.29
C SER A 75 -14.54 0.78 -12.35
N GLN A 76 -13.32 0.47 -11.93
CA GLN A 76 -12.81 -0.91 -11.89
C GLN A 76 -13.60 -1.79 -10.93
N LEU A 77 -13.98 -1.27 -9.75
CA LEU A 77 -14.76 -2.02 -8.77
C LEU A 77 -16.21 -2.28 -9.23
N ARG A 78 -16.78 -1.38 -10.04
CA ARG A 78 -18.15 -1.51 -10.60
C ARG A 78 -18.20 -2.39 -11.85
N THR A 79 -17.11 -2.51 -12.59
CA THR A 79 -17.07 -3.28 -13.83
C THR A 79 -17.26 -4.77 -13.54
N ARG A 80 -18.45 -5.32 -13.84
CA ARG A 80 -18.67 -6.76 -13.88
C ARG A 80 -18.10 -7.29 -15.19
N LYS A 81 -16.99 -8.03 -15.14
CA LYS A 81 -16.37 -8.62 -16.34
C LYS A 81 -17.33 -9.65 -16.95
N LYS A 82 -17.78 -9.40 -18.19
CA LYS A 82 -18.62 -10.32 -18.97
C LYS A 82 -17.85 -11.61 -19.26
N MET A 83 -18.57 -12.73 -19.24
CA MET A 83 -18.11 -14.12 -19.23
C MET A 83 -17.38 -14.62 -20.49
N ALA A 84 -17.20 -13.78 -21.52
CA ALA A 84 -16.98 -14.22 -22.90
C ALA A 84 -15.54 -14.09 -23.45
N GLN A 85 -14.51 -13.96 -22.60
CA GLN A 85 -13.11 -13.91 -23.04
C GLN A 85 -12.29 -15.05 -22.43
N THR A 86 -11.32 -15.53 -23.20
CA THR A 86 -10.27 -16.44 -22.74
C THR A 86 -9.66 -15.91 -21.45
N LEU A 87 -9.83 -16.66 -20.37
CA LEU A 87 -9.40 -16.23 -19.04
C LEU A 87 -7.89 -16.28 -18.95
N THR A 88 -7.30 -15.19 -18.47
CA THR A 88 -5.89 -15.19 -18.08
C THR A 88 -5.68 -16.17 -16.92
N SER A 89 -4.48 -16.73 -16.75
CA SER A 89 -4.18 -17.63 -15.62
C SER A 89 -4.51 -17.00 -14.27
N TRP A 90 -4.30 -15.69 -14.13
CA TRP A 90 -4.73 -14.89 -12.98
C TRP A 90 -6.25 -14.92 -12.73
N GLN A 91 -7.07 -14.83 -13.78
CA GLN A 91 -8.53 -14.90 -13.67
C GLN A 91 -9.02 -16.33 -13.41
N LYS A 92 -8.31 -17.35 -13.94
CA LYS A 92 -8.59 -18.76 -13.62
C LYS A 92 -8.35 -19.03 -12.13
N LEU A 93 -7.27 -18.51 -11.55
CA LEU A 93 -6.97 -18.63 -10.12
C LEU A 93 -8.05 -17.97 -9.24
N GLU A 94 -8.45 -16.73 -9.57
CA GLU A 94 -9.51 -16.02 -8.84
C GLU A 94 -10.82 -16.82 -8.81
N ARG A 95 -11.21 -17.39 -9.96
CA ARG A 95 -12.44 -18.18 -10.06
C ARG A 95 -12.34 -19.53 -9.37
N ALA A 96 -11.19 -20.20 -9.46
CA ALA A 96 -10.94 -21.44 -8.75
C ALA A 96 -10.99 -21.25 -7.22
N MET A 97 -10.48 -20.13 -6.70
CA MET A 97 -10.63 -19.74 -5.29
C MET A 97 -12.12 -19.62 -4.89
N HIS A 98 -12.95 -19.08 -5.77
CA HIS A 98 -14.41 -18.95 -5.58
C HIS A 98 -15.23 -20.22 -5.89
N GLY A 99 -14.59 -21.31 -6.30
CA GLY A 99 -15.26 -22.59 -6.59
C GLY A 99 -15.77 -22.74 -8.02
N GLU A 100 -15.49 -21.79 -8.91
CA GLU A 100 -15.84 -21.84 -10.32
C GLU A 100 -14.65 -22.37 -11.14
N VAL A 101 -14.59 -23.67 -11.43
CA VAL A 101 -13.53 -24.28 -12.26
C VAL A 101 -14.09 -24.65 -13.63
N TYR A 102 -13.58 -24.01 -14.69
CA TYR A 102 -13.90 -24.35 -16.08
C TYR A 102 -12.61 -24.74 -16.83
N GLY A 103 -12.64 -25.87 -17.53
CA GLY A 103 -11.52 -26.40 -18.31
C GLY A 103 -10.66 -27.43 -17.56
N THR A 104 -9.58 -27.87 -18.20
CA THR A 104 -8.60 -28.78 -17.58
C THR A 104 -7.85 -28.05 -16.47
N PRO A 105 -7.82 -28.58 -15.23
CA PRO A 105 -7.12 -27.95 -14.13
C PRO A 105 -5.61 -27.89 -14.43
N GLU A 106 -5.06 -26.69 -14.54
CA GLU A 106 -3.62 -26.49 -14.49
C GLU A 106 -3.16 -26.85 -13.06
N GLU A 107 -2.26 -27.83 -12.94
CA GLU A 107 -1.83 -28.41 -11.66
C GLU A 107 -1.32 -27.34 -10.69
N ALA A 108 -0.51 -26.39 -11.18
CA ALA A 108 0.00 -25.25 -10.41
C ALA A 108 -1.10 -24.32 -9.83
N ILE A 109 -2.20 -24.10 -10.57
CA ILE A 109 -3.32 -23.30 -10.07
C ILE A 109 -4.05 -24.07 -8.96
N SER A 110 -4.16 -25.39 -9.09
CA SER A 110 -4.82 -26.23 -8.10
C SER A 110 -4.06 -26.30 -6.77
N GLU A 111 -2.72 -26.36 -6.82
CA GLU A 111 -1.87 -26.34 -5.64
C GLU A 111 -1.92 -24.99 -4.91
N GLU A 112 -1.83 -23.88 -5.64
CA GLU A 112 -1.95 -22.54 -5.06
C GLU A 112 -3.31 -22.34 -4.38
N VAL A 113 -4.40 -22.79 -5.01
CA VAL A 113 -5.75 -22.76 -4.41
C VAL A 113 -5.80 -23.58 -3.13
N ALA A 114 -5.20 -24.77 -3.12
CA ALA A 114 -5.15 -25.63 -1.94
C ALA A 114 -4.37 -24.96 -0.79
N ALA A 115 -3.21 -24.37 -1.07
CA ALA A 115 -2.40 -23.65 -0.10
C ALA A 115 -3.14 -22.44 0.48
N GLN A 116 -3.78 -21.64 -0.36
CA GLN A 116 -4.55 -20.47 0.09
C GLN A 116 -5.78 -20.88 0.91
N ARG A 117 -6.49 -21.94 0.53
CA ARG A 117 -7.62 -22.48 1.33
C ARG A 117 -7.16 -23.04 2.67
N TRP A 118 -6.03 -23.75 2.70
CA TRP A 118 -5.43 -24.22 3.95
C TRP A 118 -5.11 -23.04 4.89
N LEU A 119 -4.50 -21.97 4.36
CA LEU A 119 -4.24 -20.74 5.11
C LEU A 119 -5.54 -20.11 5.65
N GLN A 120 -6.60 -20.07 4.83
CA GLN A 120 -7.89 -19.53 5.25
C GLN A 120 -8.53 -20.38 6.37
N ASN A 121 -8.44 -21.70 6.27
CA ASN A 121 -8.99 -22.63 7.27
C ASN A 121 -8.25 -22.57 8.61
N GLN A 122 -6.96 -22.24 8.61
CA GLN A 122 -6.15 -22.14 9.83
C GLN A 122 -6.37 -20.81 10.60
N ARG A 123 -7.21 -19.89 10.09
CA ARG A 123 -7.42 -18.58 10.70
C ARG A 123 -8.23 -18.69 11.98
N ASN A 124 -7.58 -18.36 13.10
CA ASN A 124 -8.24 -18.20 14.37
C ASN A 124 -8.57 -16.70 14.61
N PRO A 125 -9.85 -16.33 14.78
CA PRO A 125 -10.26 -14.93 14.95
C PRO A 125 -9.64 -14.29 16.19
N TRP A 126 -9.42 -15.06 17.27
CA TRP A 126 -8.78 -14.55 18.49
C TRP A 126 -7.31 -14.19 18.27
N ARG A 127 -6.59 -15.02 17.52
CA ARG A 127 -5.18 -14.73 17.17
C ARG A 127 -5.09 -13.51 16.26
N LEU A 128 -6.04 -13.36 15.33
CA LEU A 128 -6.13 -12.17 14.48
C LEU A 128 -6.43 -10.91 15.31
N ALA A 129 -7.38 -10.96 16.24
CA ALA A 129 -7.71 -9.82 17.11
C ALA A 129 -6.51 -9.39 17.97
N LEU A 130 -5.78 -10.36 18.54
CA LEU A 130 -4.56 -10.08 19.29
C LEU A 130 -3.50 -9.45 18.40
N ALA A 131 -3.24 -10.00 17.21
CA ALA A 131 -2.29 -9.44 16.25
C ALA A 131 -2.68 -8.02 15.82
N SER A 132 -3.96 -7.78 15.53
CA SER A 132 -4.46 -6.44 15.20
C SER A 132 -4.26 -5.46 16.35
N THR A 133 -4.44 -5.88 17.61
CA THR A 133 -4.19 -5.03 18.78
C THR A 133 -2.72 -4.64 18.90
N VAL A 134 -1.81 -5.61 18.69
CA VAL A 134 -0.36 -5.33 18.66
C VAL A 134 0.00 -4.36 17.54
N ILE A 135 -0.51 -4.57 16.33
CA ILE A 135 -0.26 -3.65 15.19
C ILE A 135 -0.82 -2.26 15.46
N LEU A 136 -2.03 -2.16 16.02
CA LEU A 136 -2.65 -0.88 16.37
C LEU A 136 -1.86 -0.15 17.46
N SER A 137 -1.24 -0.88 18.39
CA SER A 137 -0.36 -0.27 19.39
C SER A 137 0.86 0.42 18.77
N CYS A 138 1.34 -0.03 17.61
CA CYS A 138 2.44 0.67 16.92
C CYS A 138 2.06 2.09 16.50
N PHE A 139 0.76 2.41 16.32
CA PHE A 139 0.32 3.77 16.01
C PHE A 139 0.45 4.74 17.19
N THR A 140 0.68 4.25 18.42
CA THR A 140 0.96 5.13 19.57
C THR A 140 2.42 5.55 19.63
N LEU A 141 3.33 4.86 18.93
CA LEU A 141 4.77 5.17 18.96
C LEU A 141 5.09 6.63 18.59
N PRO A 142 4.49 7.24 17.55
CA PRO A 142 4.73 8.64 17.22
C PRO A 142 4.23 9.64 18.27
N LEU A 143 3.39 9.22 19.23
CA LEU A 143 2.92 10.06 20.34
C LEU A 143 3.82 9.95 21.58
N LEU A 144 4.63 8.88 21.67
CA LEU A 144 5.45 8.58 22.83
C LEU A 144 6.92 8.99 22.65
N MET A 145 7.37 9.21 21.41
CA MET A 145 8.77 9.44 21.11
C MET A 145 8.99 10.76 20.37
N ASP A 146 9.94 11.55 20.88
CA ASP A 146 10.30 12.86 20.33
C ASP A 146 11.29 12.77 19.16
N SER A 147 11.90 11.59 18.93
CA SER A 147 12.92 11.38 17.91
C SER A 147 12.45 10.45 16.78
N PRO A 148 12.85 10.72 15.52
CA PRO A 148 12.43 9.92 14.38
C PRO A 148 13.12 8.55 14.33
N PHE A 149 12.36 7.46 14.45
CA PHE A 149 12.79 6.09 14.19
C PHE A 149 13.47 5.86 12.81
N GLY A 150 14.69 5.36 12.85
CA GLY A 150 15.33 4.73 11.69
C GLY A 150 16.02 5.69 10.71
N VAL A 151 17.03 5.17 10.02
CA VAL A 151 17.86 5.92 9.07
C VAL A 151 17.03 6.38 7.86
N ASP A 152 16.12 5.54 7.37
CA ASP A 152 15.25 5.87 6.23
C ASP A 152 14.35 7.06 6.53
N TRP A 153 13.82 7.16 7.76
CA TRP A 153 12.92 8.24 8.12
C TRP A 153 13.65 9.58 8.21
N ILE A 154 14.90 9.55 8.69
CA ILE A 154 15.80 10.72 8.64
C ILE A 154 16.15 11.06 7.19
N GLY A 155 16.48 10.07 6.36
CA GLY A 155 16.79 10.26 4.94
C GLY A 155 15.63 10.94 4.19
N PHE A 156 14.43 10.38 4.29
CA PHE A 156 13.25 10.94 3.62
C PHE A 156 12.83 12.31 4.16
N SER A 157 12.90 12.53 5.47
CA SER A 157 12.59 13.86 6.04
C SER A 157 13.62 14.91 5.63
N THR A 158 14.89 14.54 5.54
CA THR A 158 15.96 15.43 5.04
C THR A 158 15.74 15.78 3.58
N LEU A 159 15.48 14.79 2.71
CA LEU A 159 15.20 15.03 1.29
C LEU A 159 13.94 15.90 1.11
N THR A 160 12.88 15.61 1.86
CA THR A 160 11.63 16.40 1.83
C THR A 160 11.88 17.84 2.30
N HIS A 161 12.72 18.02 3.33
CA HIS A 161 13.09 19.34 3.81
C HIS A 161 13.89 20.13 2.76
N GLN A 162 14.87 19.50 2.10
CA GLN A 162 15.67 20.14 1.04
C GLN A 162 14.82 20.56 -0.16
N ILE A 163 13.90 19.69 -0.59
CA ILE A 163 12.93 20.04 -1.62
C ILE A 163 12.07 21.24 -1.18
N SER A 164 11.62 21.25 0.07
CA SER A 164 10.76 22.32 0.58
C SER A 164 11.48 23.66 0.77
N SER A 165 12.78 23.65 1.05
CA SER A 165 13.55 24.85 1.38
C SER A 165 14.37 25.40 0.21
N VAL A 166 15.00 24.52 -0.55
CA VAL A 166 15.91 24.85 -1.65
C VAL A 166 15.33 24.50 -3.02
N GLY A 167 14.37 23.56 -3.07
CA GLY A 167 13.76 23.11 -4.33
C GLY A 167 14.53 22.01 -5.05
N ASP A 168 15.53 21.40 -4.40
CA ASP A 168 16.38 20.35 -4.96
C ASP A 168 16.64 19.23 -3.93
N LEU A 169 17.19 18.10 -4.40
CA LEU A 169 17.55 16.93 -3.59
C LEU A 169 19.01 16.95 -3.12
N SER A 170 19.71 18.07 -3.28
CA SER A 170 21.10 18.21 -2.87
C SER A 170 21.22 18.11 -1.34
N LEU A 171 22.13 17.24 -0.89
CA LEU A 171 22.44 17.05 0.52
C LEU A 171 23.69 17.85 0.90
N SER A 172 23.68 18.48 2.07
CA SER A 172 24.89 19.04 2.67
C SER A 172 25.90 17.92 2.96
N GLY A 173 27.20 18.22 2.87
CA GLY A 173 28.25 17.22 3.10
C GLY A 173 28.15 16.54 4.46
N THR A 174 28.59 15.28 4.53
CA THR A 174 28.52 14.39 5.71
C THR A 174 29.18 14.93 6.98
N ASN A 175 30.03 15.96 6.86
CA ASN A 175 30.81 16.54 7.97
C ASN A 175 30.27 17.89 8.48
N THR A 176 29.12 18.36 7.99
CA THR A 176 28.50 19.60 8.47
C THR A 176 27.23 19.28 9.24
N GLY A 177 27.25 19.43 10.58
CA GLY A 177 26.09 19.23 11.45
C GLY A 177 26.38 18.47 12.74
N PHE A 178 25.32 17.97 13.37
CA PHE A 178 25.35 17.15 14.59
C PHE A 178 24.76 15.76 14.31
N TRP A 179 25.29 14.73 14.97
CA TRP A 179 24.84 13.35 14.81
C TRP A 179 23.57 13.08 15.63
N THR A 180 22.44 12.83 14.96
CA THR A 180 21.16 12.47 15.62
C THR A 180 21.25 11.17 16.43
N TYR A 181 22.06 10.23 15.96
CA TYR A 181 22.39 8.99 16.66
C TYR A 181 23.90 8.92 16.88
N PRO A 182 24.39 8.41 18.02
CA PRO A 182 25.82 8.20 18.20
C PRO A 182 26.34 7.35 17.03
N PRO A 183 27.43 7.76 16.36
CA PRO A 183 27.99 6.98 15.28
C PRO A 183 28.30 5.59 15.81
N GLY A 184 27.93 4.55 15.03
CA GLY A 184 28.31 3.19 15.36
C GLY A 184 29.83 3.13 15.45
N PHE A 185 30.36 2.99 16.67
CA PHE A 185 31.77 2.73 16.84
C PHE A 185 32.09 1.39 16.17
N PRO A 186 33.19 1.29 15.41
CA PRO A 186 33.64 0.03 14.82
C PRO A 186 33.99 -1.02 15.88
#